data_AF-A0A164JCT0-F1
#
_entry.id   AF-A0A164JCT0-F1
#
_cell.length_a   1.000
_cell.length_b   1.000
_cell.length_c   1.000
_cell.angle_alpha   90.00
_cell.angle_beta   90.00
_cell.angle_gamma   90.00
#
_symmetry.space_group_name_H-M   'P 1'
#
loop_
_entity.id
_entity.type
_entity.pdbx_description
1 polymer ?
#
loop_
_entity_poly.entity_id
_entity_poly.type
_entity_poly.pdbx_seq_one_letter_code
_entity_poly.pdbx_strand_id
1 'polypeptide(L)'
;MKEIKAVLPPGWSLSPSMQNGDIWKVYTEAKVVVATVGNYLRIFIHLPVFEFPFRFTLYEVVSLPRPIGNATLGAQFEPLPPFLAVARDSQAFVELTASDSSRCVASPTSICPLSRAVSR
;
A
#
# COMPACT_ATOMS: atom_id res chain seq x y z
N MET A 1 7.30 19.23 -5.57
CA MET A 1 6.52 17.98 -5.32
C MET A 1 5.29 18.19 -4.45
N LYS A 2 5.36 19.00 -3.38
CA LYS A 2 4.19 19.36 -2.54
C LYS A 2 3.01 19.93 -3.36
N GLU A 3 3.30 20.75 -4.36
CA GLU A 3 2.28 21.35 -5.26
C GLU A 3 1.55 20.31 -6.12
N ILE A 4 2.25 19.27 -6.60
CA ILE A 4 1.63 18.21 -7.40
C ILE A 4 0.68 17.38 -6.52
N LYS A 5 1.06 17.08 -5.27
CA LYS A 5 0.17 16.39 -4.32
C LYS A 5 -1.12 17.18 -4.03
N ALA A 6 -1.08 18.51 -4.10
CA ALA A 6 -2.24 19.36 -3.82
C ALA A 6 -3.28 19.39 -4.94
N VAL A 7 -2.90 18.98 -6.17
CA VAL A 7 -3.80 18.97 -7.34
C VAL A 7 -4.27 17.56 -7.72
N LEU A 8 -3.83 16.53 -7.00
CA LEU A 8 -4.30 15.17 -7.25
C LEU A 8 -5.76 14.99 -6.79
N PRO A 9 -6.58 14.23 -7.53
CA PRO A 9 -7.91 13.88 -7.08
C PRO A 9 -7.89 13.13 -5.75
N PRO A 10 -8.96 13.21 -4.94
CA PRO A 10 -9.07 12.43 -3.71
C PRO A 10 -8.88 10.94 -3.97
N GLY A 11 -8.04 10.27 -3.18
CA GLY A 11 -7.75 8.84 -3.36
C GLY A 11 -6.65 8.52 -4.37
N TRP A 12 -5.91 9.52 -4.85
CA TRP A 12 -4.74 9.33 -5.69
C TRP A 12 -3.47 9.80 -4.96
N SER A 13 -2.34 9.14 -5.24
CA SER A 13 -1.03 9.59 -4.78
C SER A 13 0.06 9.31 -5.80
N LEU A 14 1.18 10.00 -5.65
CA LEU A 14 2.40 9.72 -6.40
C LEU A 14 3.00 8.38 -5.95
N SER A 15 3.89 7.80 -6.76
CA SER A 15 4.61 6.59 -6.38
C SER A 15 5.37 6.74 -5.04
N PRO A 16 5.62 5.66 -4.28
CA PRO A 16 6.33 5.74 -3.00
C PRO A 16 7.70 6.44 -3.09
N SER A 17 8.45 6.19 -4.17
CA SER A 17 9.74 6.84 -4.46
C SER A 17 9.58 8.36 -4.61
N MET A 18 8.57 8.80 -5.36
CA MET A 18 8.27 10.21 -5.56
C MET A 18 7.74 10.88 -4.28
N GLN A 19 6.99 10.15 -3.45
CA GLN A 19 6.50 10.69 -2.18
C GLN A 19 7.61 10.94 -1.17
N ASN A 20 8.67 10.11 -1.19
CA ASN A 20 9.84 10.24 -0.35
C ASN A 20 10.78 11.38 -0.79
N GLY A 21 10.45 12.07 -1.89
CA GLY A 21 11.24 13.18 -2.41
C GLY A 21 12.52 12.73 -3.12
N ASP A 22 12.62 11.47 -3.55
CA ASP A 22 13.76 10.98 -4.33
C ASP A 22 13.67 11.50 -5.77
N ILE A 23 14.28 12.67 -5.99
CA ILE A 23 14.27 13.40 -7.27
C ILE A 23 14.85 12.55 -8.41
N TRP A 24 15.83 11.69 -8.13
CA TRP A 24 16.44 10.87 -9.17
C TRP A 24 15.45 9.84 -9.72
N LYS A 25 14.74 9.15 -8.82
CA LYS A 25 13.68 8.22 -9.21
C LYS A 25 12.51 8.90 -9.91
N VAL A 26 12.16 10.12 -9.50
CA VAL A 26 11.16 10.94 -10.21
C VAL A 26 11.52 11.09 -11.68
N TYR A 27 12.78 11.41 -12.00
CA TYR A 27 13.23 11.55 -13.38
C TYR A 27 13.26 10.22 -14.15
N THR A 28 13.52 9.11 -13.47
CA THR A 28 13.54 7.79 -14.11
C THR A 28 12.13 7.26 -14.39
N GLU A 29 11.19 7.56 -13.50
CA GLU A 29 9.79 7.11 -13.59
C GLU A 29 8.90 8.04 -14.44
N ALA A 30 9.29 9.31 -14.59
CA ALA A 30 8.56 10.27 -15.41
C ALA A 30 8.74 9.98 -16.91
N LYS A 31 7.63 9.91 -17.64
CA LYS A 31 7.65 9.82 -19.10
C LYS A 31 7.41 11.20 -19.69
N VAL A 32 8.41 11.71 -20.41
CA VAL A 32 8.32 13.00 -21.09
C VAL A 32 7.91 12.78 -22.55
N VAL A 33 6.86 13.45 -22.98
CA VAL A 33 6.41 13.48 -24.37
C VAL A 33 6.48 14.92 -24.85
N VAL A 34 7.04 15.13 -26.05
CA VAL A 34 7.11 16.45 -26.67
C VAL A 34 6.24 16.44 -27.91
N ALA A 35 5.41 17.46 -28.07
CA ALA A 35 4.63 17.65 -29.29
C ALA A 35 4.87 19.05 -29.86
N THR A 36 4.96 19.13 -31.17
CA THR A 36 4.93 20.40 -31.92
C THR A 36 3.48 20.84 -32.07
N VAL A 37 3.17 22.07 -31.68
CA VAL A 37 1.85 22.68 -31.87
C VAL A 37 2.06 24.03 -32.55
N GLY A 38 1.87 24.08 -33.86
CA GLY A 38 2.25 25.24 -34.68
C GLY A 38 3.77 25.48 -34.61
N ASN A 39 4.17 26.69 -34.20
CA ASN A 39 5.58 27.11 -34.14
C ASN A 39 6.23 26.93 -32.76
N TYR A 40 5.59 26.23 -31.83
CA TYR A 40 6.13 26.01 -30.49
C TYR A 40 6.08 24.55 -30.07
N LEU A 41 6.94 24.21 -29.11
CA LEU A 41 7.00 22.90 -28.49
C LEU A 41 6.18 22.91 -27.19
N ARG A 42 5.36 21.87 -27.00
CA ARG A 42 4.73 21.55 -25.72
C ARG A 42 5.38 20.33 -25.13
N ILE A 43 5.74 20.43 -23.85
CA ILE A 43 6.29 19.31 -23.07
C ILE A 43 5.19 18.79 -22.16
N PHE A 44 4.91 17.50 -22.26
CA PHE A 44 3.98 16.76 -21.43
C PHE A 44 4.77 15.82 -20.54
N ILE A 45 4.65 16.00 -19.22
CA ILE A 45 5.31 15.15 -18.24
C ILE A 45 4.24 14.23 -17.66
N HIS A 46 4.33 12.94 -18.00
CA HIS A 46 3.49 11.91 -17.42
C HIS A 46 4.16 11.40 -16.15
N LEU A 47 3.50 11.60 -15.02
CA LEU A 47 3.94 11.06 -13.74
C LEU A 47 3.07 9.84 -13.40
N PRO A 48 3.67 8.70 -13.02
CA PRO A 48 2.90 7.56 -12.55
C PRO A 48 2.20 7.92 -11.25
N VAL A 49 0.87 7.93 -11.30
CA VAL A 49 0.00 8.10 -10.15
C VAL A 49 -0.63 6.75 -9.82
N PHE A 50 -0.72 6.46 -8.53
CA PHE A 50 -1.37 5.27 -8.01
C PHE A 50 -2.71 5.70 -7.44
N GLU A 51 -3.76 5.04 -7.91
CA GLU A 51 -5.05 5.09 -7.23
C GLU A 51 -4.94 4.26 -5.94
N PHE A 52 -5.63 4.67 -4.88
CA PHE A 52 -5.73 3.97 -3.60
C PHE A 52 -7.00 3.07 -3.49
N PRO A 53 -7.39 2.23 -4.46
CA PRO A 53 -8.50 1.31 -4.19
C PRO A 53 -8.11 0.27 -3.11
N PHE A 54 -6.81 0.12 -2.83
CA PHE A 54 -6.24 -0.81 -1.86
C PHE A 54 -5.99 -0.18 -0.49
N ARG A 55 -6.97 0.53 0.05
CA ARG A 55 -6.96 0.86 1.48
C ARG A 55 -7.28 -0.40 2.27
N PHE A 56 -6.26 -1.00 2.85
CA PHE A 56 -6.41 -2.12 3.77
C PHE A 56 -6.53 -1.62 5.21
N THR A 57 -7.43 -2.22 5.97
CA THR A 57 -7.52 -2.07 7.42
C THR A 57 -6.59 -3.11 8.04
N LEU A 58 -5.64 -2.68 8.86
CA LEU A 58 -4.72 -3.56 9.56
C LEU A 58 -5.39 -4.10 10.84
N TYR A 59 -5.39 -5.42 10.98
CA TYR A 59 -5.84 -6.16 12.15
C TYR A 59 -4.66 -6.92 12.76
N GLU A 60 -4.59 -6.89 14.09
CA GLU A 60 -3.75 -7.80 14.87
C GLU A 60 -4.54 -9.08 15.14
N VAL A 61 -3.93 -10.24 14.86
CA VAL A 61 -4.61 -11.52 15.00
C VAL A 61 -4.32 -12.10 16.37
N VAL A 62 -5.36 -12.22 17.18
CA VAL A 62 -5.30 -12.88 18.49
C VAL A 62 -5.83 -14.30 18.35
N SER A 63 -4.99 -15.29 18.65
CA SER A 63 -5.41 -16.70 18.66
C SER A 63 -5.97 -17.08 20.02
N LEU A 64 -7.21 -17.56 20.05
CA LEU A 64 -7.86 -18.07 21.25
C LEU A 64 -7.75 -19.59 21.29
N PRO A 65 -7.37 -20.19 22.44
CA PRO A 65 -7.36 -21.64 22.58
C PRO A 65 -8.80 -22.18 22.54
N ARG A 66 -9.00 -23.31 21.86
CA ARG A 66 -10.30 -24.00 21.83
C ARG A 66 -10.26 -25.21 22.75
N PRO A 67 -11.27 -25.42 23.63
CA PRO A 67 -11.30 -26.58 24.52
C PRO A 67 -11.41 -27.87 23.70
N ILE A 68 -10.58 -28.87 24.04
CA ILE A 68 -10.61 -30.20 23.43
C ILE A 68 -11.36 -31.14 24.38
N GLY A 69 -12.66 -31.36 24.16
CA GLY A 69 -13.47 -32.22 25.01
C GLY A 69 -13.45 -31.78 26.49
N ASN A 70 -13.21 -32.73 27.41
CA ASN A 70 -13.10 -32.49 28.85
C ASN A 70 -11.65 -32.22 29.31
N ALA A 71 -10.79 -31.69 28.44
CA ALA A 71 -9.41 -31.37 28.80
C ALA A 71 -9.34 -30.01 29.53
N THR A 72 -8.40 -29.90 30.46
CA THR A 72 -8.02 -28.64 31.12
C THR A 72 -7.13 -27.74 30.24
N LEU A 73 -6.65 -28.29 29.12
CA LEU A 73 -5.80 -27.60 28.15
C LEU A 73 -6.57 -27.46 26.82
N GLY A 74 -6.53 -26.27 26.22
CA GLY A 74 -7.08 -26.02 24.90
C GLY A 74 -6.07 -26.31 23.79
N ALA A 75 -6.56 -26.70 22.61
CA ALA A 75 -5.75 -26.70 21.39
C ALA A 75 -5.69 -25.28 20.84
N GLN A 76 -4.50 -24.83 20.47
CA GLN A 76 -4.32 -23.69 19.60
C GLN A 76 -4.35 -24.20 18.15
N PHE A 77 -5.07 -23.51 17.27
CA PHE A 77 -4.99 -23.79 15.84
C PHE A 77 -3.58 -23.47 15.31
N GLU A 78 -3.21 -24.09 14.19
CA GLU A 78 -1.97 -23.86 13.44
C GLU A 78 -1.58 -22.38 13.35
N PRO A 79 -0.28 -22.06 13.16
CA PRO A 79 0.22 -20.71 13.35
C PRO A 79 -0.49 -19.71 12.43
N LEU A 80 -1.42 -18.94 13.01
CA LEU A 80 -2.06 -17.84 12.34
C LEU A 80 -1.04 -16.73 12.11
N PRO A 81 -1.14 -15.99 10.99
CA PRO A 81 -0.31 -14.83 10.77
C PRO A 81 -0.58 -13.80 11.88
N PRO A 82 0.44 -13.10 12.39
CA PRO A 82 0.26 -12.15 13.50
C PRO A 82 -0.53 -10.91 13.09
N PHE A 83 -0.53 -10.56 11.79
CA PHE A 83 -1.24 -9.40 11.27
C PHE A 83 -1.95 -9.71 9.95
N LEU A 84 -3.08 -9.05 9.73
CA LEU A 84 -3.87 -9.12 8.50
C LEU A 84 -4.20 -7.72 8.01
N ALA A 85 -3.92 -7.44 6.74
CA ALA A 85 -4.39 -6.26 6.04
C ALA A 85 -5.61 -6.66 5.19
N VAL A 86 -6.80 -6.13 5.48
CA VAL A 86 -8.06 -6.50 4.82
C VAL A 86 -8.65 -5.34 4.04
N ALA A 87 -8.99 -5.56 2.76
CA ALA A 87 -9.54 -4.53 1.90
C ALA A 87 -10.90 -4.07 2.43
N ARG A 88 -11.33 -2.86 2.06
CA ARG A 88 -12.61 -2.29 2.52
C ARG A 88 -13.82 -3.18 2.19
N ASP A 89 -13.80 -3.84 1.05
CA ASP A 89 -14.83 -4.77 0.58
C ASP A 89 -14.69 -6.19 1.15
N SER A 90 -13.66 -6.43 1.96
CA SER A 90 -13.29 -7.74 2.50
C SER A 90 -13.05 -8.83 1.43
N GLN A 91 -12.82 -8.44 0.16
CA GLN A 91 -12.59 -9.38 -0.93
C GLN A 91 -11.12 -9.74 -1.10
N ALA A 92 -10.22 -8.87 -0.66
CA ALA A 92 -8.79 -9.10 -0.67
C ALA A 92 -8.20 -8.98 0.74
N PHE A 93 -7.23 -9.83 1.04
CA PHE A 93 -6.45 -9.72 2.27
C PHE A 93 -4.98 -10.02 2.02
N VAL A 94 -4.13 -9.53 2.92
CA VAL A 94 -2.69 -9.78 2.94
C VAL A 94 -2.29 -10.20 4.34
N GLU A 95 -1.63 -11.34 4.43
CA GLU A 95 -1.00 -11.80 5.67
C GLU A 95 0.33 -11.07 5.86
N LEU A 96 0.56 -10.57 7.07
CA LEU A 96 1.71 -9.73 7.39
C LEU A 96 2.46 -10.28 8.59
N THR A 97 3.79 -10.20 8.51
CA THR A 97 4.67 -10.45 9.66
C THR A 97 4.78 -9.20 10.53
N ALA A 98 5.34 -9.34 11.74
CA ALA A 98 5.60 -8.19 12.61
C ALA A 98 6.57 -7.15 12.01
N SER A 99 7.52 -7.60 11.17
CA SER A 99 8.43 -6.68 10.48
C SER A 99 7.73 -5.93 9.34
N ASP A 100 6.74 -6.54 8.68
CA ASP A 100 5.91 -5.87 7.69
C ASP A 100 4.97 -4.84 8.32
N SER A 101 4.31 -5.20 9.43
CA SER A 101 3.39 -4.29 10.12
C SER A 101 4.11 -3.08 10.72
N SER A 102 5.33 -3.25 11.25
CA SER A 102 6.11 -2.13 11.79
C SER A 102 6.36 -1.01 10.76
N ARG A 103 6.52 -1.37 9.48
CA ARG A 103 6.69 -0.41 8.37
C ARG A 103 5.40 0.33 8.02
N CYS A 104 4.25 -0.26 8.31
CA CYS A 104 2.93 0.36 8.11
C CYS A 104 2.51 1.26 9.27
N VAL A 105 2.96 0.96 10.49
CA VAL A 105 2.59 1.73 11.70
C VAL A 105 3.54 2.92 11.94
N ALA A 106 4.78 2.85 11.45
CA ALA A 106 5.81 3.86 11.71
C ALA A 106 5.54 5.26 11.10
N SER A 107 4.61 5.43 10.17
CA SER A 107 4.28 6.75 9.62
C SER A 107 2.81 6.88 9.22
N PRO A 108 2.13 7.98 9.58
CA PRO A 108 0.72 8.23 9.20
C PRO A 108 0.53 8.49 7.70
N THR A 109 1.62 8.56 6.93
CA THR A 109 1.61 8.84 5.48
C THR A 109 2.29 7.74 4.65
N SER A 110 2.78 6.65 5.26
CA SER A 110 3.46 5.60 4.50
C SER A 110 2.45 4.72 3.78
N ILE A 111 2.45 4.81 2.44
CA ILE A 111 1.94 3.73 1.61
C ILE A 111 2.80 2.50 1.91
N CYS A 112 2.18 1.48 2.51
CA CYS A 112 2.88 0.26 2.83
C CYS A 112 3.05 -0.58 1.56
N PRO A 113 4.28 -0.89 1.12
CA PRO A 113 4.50 -1.73 -0.06
C PRO A 113 4.17 -3.18 0.30
N LEU A 114 2.91 -3.56 0.13
CA LEU A 114 2.45 -4.95 0.26
C LEU A 114 2.93 -5.70 -0.99
N SER A 115 3.96 -6.53 -0.85
CA SER A 115 4.59 -7.22 -1.98
C SER A 115 3.73 -8.34 -2.58
N ARG A 116 2.68 -8.79 -1.88
CA ARG A 116 1.73 -9.80 -2.37
C ARG A 116 0.35 -9.58 -1.79
N ALA A 117 -0.60 -9.17 -2.62
CA ALA A 117 -2.02 -9.35 -2.30
C ALA A 117 -2.45 -10.71 -2.85
N VAL A 118 -3.02 -11.57 -2.00
CA VAL A 118 -3.67 -12.80 -2.45
C VAL A 118 -5.12 -12.43 -2.72
N SER A 119 -5.47 -12.18 -3.98
CA SER A 119 -6.88 -12.11 -4.39
C SER A 119 -7.39 -13.54 -4.57
N ARG A 120 -8.58 -13.83 -4.06
CA ARG A 120 -9.29 -15.06 -4.41
C ARG A 120 -10.24 -14.81 -5.57
#